data_AF-A0A363RSP7-F1
#
_entry.id   AF-A0A363RSP7-F1
#
_cell.length_a   1.000
_cell.length_b   1.000
_cell.length_c   1.000
_cell.angle_alpha   90.00
_cell.angle_beta   90.00
_cell.angle_gamma   90.00
#
_symmetry.space_group_name_H-M   'P 1'
#
loop_
_entity.id
_entity.type
_entity.pdbx_description
1 polymer ?
#
loop_
_entity_poly.entity_id
_entity_poly.type
_entity_poly.pdbx_seq_one_letter_code
_entity_poly.pdbx_strand_id
1 'polypeptide(L)' 'MYAVGILQMQRSADAMALAVRVQQASDETELLLGLVDMVTFLEQMTNTGYADNVKTHLRQILPEQYLGVLNLQTA' A
#
# COMPACT_ATOMS: atom_id res chain seq x y z
N MET A 1 1.21 11.37 -3.39
CA MET A 1 0.85 10.04 -3.93
C MET A 1 -0.22 9.45 -3.01
N TYR A 2 -1.27 8.79 -3.55
CA TYR A 2 -2.43 8.31 -2.78
C TYR A 2 -2.06 7.40 -1.59
N ALA A 3 -1.14 6.45 -1.79
CA ALA A 3 -0.62 5.55 -0.76
C ALA A 3 0.00 6.28 0.45
N VAL A 4 0.83 7.30 0.20
CA VAL A 4 1.43 8.14 1.26
C VAL A 4 0.36 8.85 2.08
N GLY A 5 -0.71 9.31 1.44
CA GLY A 5 -1.84 9.95 2.13
C GLY A 5 -2.58 9.00 3.07
N ILE A 6 -2.82 7.75 2.63
CA ILE A 6 -3.45 6.71 3.47
C ILE A 6 -2.61 6.43 4.71
N LEU A 7 -1.29 6.28 4.54
CA LEU A 7 -0.36 6.01 5.64
C LEU A 7 -0.29 7.17 6.65
N GLN A 8 -0.24 8.41 6.15
CA GLN A 8 -0.26 9.60 7.01
C GLN A 8 -1.55 9.72 7.85
N MET A 9 -2.68 9.20 7.36
CA MET A 9 -3.95 9.20 8.10
C MET A 9 -3.96 8.27 9.31
N GLN A 10 -3.12 7.22 9.32
CA GLN A 10 -3.10 6.24 10.42
C GLN A 10 -2.46 6.81 11.70
N ARG A 11 -1.70 7.92 11.60
CA ARG A 11 -1.07 8.63 12.72
C ARG A 11 -0.20 7.73 13.63
N SER A 12 0.31 6.61 13.12
CA SER A 12 1.26 5.75 13.82
C SER A 12 2.68 5.97 13.30
N ALA A 13 3.68 5.74 14.15
CA ALA A 13 5.09 5.85 13.77
C ALA A 13 5.44 4.88 12.64
N ASP A 14 4.90 3.67 12.68
CA ASP A 14 5.11 2.64 11.66
C ASP A 14 4.54 3.07 10.30
N ALA A 15 3.34 3.67 10.29
CA ALA A 15 2.74 4.16 9.06
C ALA A 15 3.53 5.33 8.48
N MET A 16 4.06 6.22 9.33
CA MET A 16 4.93 7.30 8.87
C MET A 16 6.24 6.78 8.27
N ALA A 17 6.84 5.74 8.86
CA ALA A 17 8.04 5.11 8.32
C ALA A 17 7.78 4.49 6.93
N LEU A 18 6.65 3.80 6.77
CA LEU A 18 6.21 3.28 5.47
C LEU A 18 5.94 4.40 4.46
N ALA A 19 5.36 5.52 4.90
CA ALA A 19 5.09 6.66 4.03
C ALA A 19 6.38 7.27 3.48
N VAL A 20 7.41 7.41 4.32
CA VAL A 20 8.74 7.86 3.92
C VAL A 20 9.36 6.89 2.93
N ARG A 21 9.29 5.57 3.19
CA ARG A 21 9.84 4.54 2.30
C ARG A 21 9.21 4.56 0.92
N VAL A 22 7.88 4.64 0.85
CA VAL A 22 7.14 4.75 -0.43
C VAL A 22 7.49 6.04 -1.16
N GLN A 23 7.69 7.15 -0.42
CA GLN A 23 8.04 8.44 -1.01
C GLN A 23 9.50 8.52 -1.50
N GLN A 24 10.40 7.77 -0.88
CA GLN A 24 11.83 7.75 -1.19
C GLN A 24 12.24 6.59 -2.12
N ALA A 25 11.28 5.77 -2.58
CA ALA A 25 11.56 4.69 -3.51
C ALA A 25 12.29 5.21 -4.76
N SER A 26 13.48 4.68 -5.00
CA SER A 26 14.39 5.11 -6.06
C SER A 26 14.14 4.36 -7.37
N ASP A 27 13.49 3.20 -7.27
CA ASP A 27 13.10 2.37 -8.40
C ASP A 27 11.72 1.73 -8.17
N GLU A 28 11.25 1.08 -9.23
CA GLU A 28 9.97 0.39 -9.28
C GLU A 28 9.86 -0.76 -8.27
N THR A 29 10.95 -1.48 -8.01
CA THR A 29 10.97 -2.60 -7.07
C THR A 29 10.82 -2.11 -5.64
N GLU A 30 11.55 -1.05 -5.26
CA GLU A 30 11.45 -0.41 -3.96
C GLU A 30 10.04 0.14 -3.71
N LEU A 31 9.44 0.74 -4.74
CA LEU A 31 8.07 1.24 -4.67
C LEU A 31 7.08 0.10 -4.42
N LEU A 32 7.21 -1.01 -5.17
CA LEU A 32 6.34 -2.18 -5.02
C LEU A 32 6.44 -2.80 -3.64
N LEU A 33 7.66 -2.98 -3.13
CA LEU A 33 7.87 -3.50 -1.78
C LEU A 33 7.23 -2.58 -0.73
N GLY A 34 7.38 -1.25 -0.88
CA GLY A 34 6.73 -0.29 0.02
C GLY A 34 5.20 -0.36 -0.04
N LEU A 35 4.62 -0.61 -1.22
CA LEU A 35 3.17 -0.79 -1.38
C LEU A 35 2.67 -2.12 -0.80
N VAL A 36 3.44 -3.22 -0.92
CA VAL A 36 3.15 -4.51 -0.27
C VAL A 36 3.11 -4.30 1.24
N ASP A 37 4.16 -3.71 1.80
CA ASP A 37 4.28 -3.47 3.24
C ASP A 37 3.16 -2.57 3.76
N MET A 38 2.75 -1.55 2.98
CA MET A 38 1.58 -0.72 3.30
C MET A 38 0.30 -1.54 3.39
N VAL A 39 0.01 -2.38 2.39
CA VAL A 39 -1.23 -3.18 2.37
C VAL A 39 -1.26 -4.13 3.56
N THR A 40 -0.16 -4.84 3.83
CA THR A 40 -0.05 -5.75 4.98
C THR A 40 -0.21 -5.01 6.31
N PHE A 41 0.41 -3.82 6.44
CA PHE A 41 0.23 -2.98 7.63
C PHE A 41 -1.24 -2.60 7.84
N LEU A 42 -1.94 -2.20 6.77
CA LEU A 42 -3.35 -1.81 6.86
C LEU A 42 -4.25 -2.98 7.22
N GLU A 43 -3.99 -4.18 6.70
CA GLU A 43 -4.73 -5.40 7.08
C GLU A 43 -4.58 -5.73 8.57
N GLN A 44 -3.42 -5.46 9.16
CA GLN A 44 -3.15 -5.74 10.57
C GLN A 44 -3.72 -4.69 11.51
N MET A 45 -3.74 -3.43 11.08
CA MET A 45 -4.08 -2.29 11.94
C MET A 45 -5.52 -1.79 11.78
N THR A 46 -6.17 -2.12 10.66
CA THR A 46 -7.52 -1.62 10.35
C THR A 46 -8.51 -2.77 10.21
N ASN A 47 -9.81 -2.45 10.13
CA ASN A 47 -10.81 -3.48 9.83
C ASN A 47 -10.68 -3.97 8.39
N THR A 48 -11.15 -5.19 8.14
CA THR A 48 -11.03 -5.87 6.84
C THR A 48 -11.59 -5.03 5.68
N GLY A 49 -12.71 -4.33 5.91
CA GLY A 49 -13.35 -3.49 4.89
C GLY A 49 -12.52 -2.27 4.48
N TYR A 50 -11.73 -1.68 5.37
CA TYR A 50 -10.85 -0.57 5.03
C TYR A 50 -9.68 -1.03 4.16
N ALA A 51 -9.02 -2.13 4.55
CA ALA A 51 -7.93 -2.71 3.77
C ALA A 51 -8.39 -3.12 2.36
N ASP A 52 -9.57 -3.73 2.23
CA ASP A 52 -10.13 -4.12 0.92
C ASP A 52 -10.46 -2.92 0.01
N ASN A 53 -10.94 -1.81 0.59
CA ASN A 53 -11.16 -0.58 -0.17
C ASN A 53 -9.85 0.01 -0.72
N VAL A 54 -8.80 0.03 0.10
CA VAL A 54 -7.46 0.48 -0.31
C VAL A 54 -6.90 -0.41 -1.41
N LYS A 55 -6.98 -1.74 -1.24
CA LYS A 55 -6.61 -2.72 -2.25
C LYS A 55 -7.35 -2.51 -3.58
N THR A 56 -8.66 -2.26 -3.51
CA THR A 56 -9.48 -1.99 -4.70
C THR A 56 -9.02 -0.73 -5.44
N HIS A 57 -8.68 0.34 -4.70
CA HIS A 57 -8.16 1.56 -5.32
C HIS A 57 -6.77 1.35 -5.91
N LEU A 58 -5.88 0.63 -5.21
CA LEU A 58 -4.56 0.27 -5.74
C LEU A 58 -4.67 -0.49 -7.06
N ARG A 59 -5.63 -1.41 -7.19
CA ARG A 59 -5.88 -2.13 -8.45
C ARG A 59 -6.23 -1.23 -9.63
N GLN A 60 -6.89 -0.09 -9.38
CA GLN A 60 -7.33 0.83 -10.42
C GLN A 60 -6.21 1.76 -10.91
N ILE A 61 -5.20 2.01 -10.07
CA ILE A 61 -4.14 2.99 -10.34
C ILE A 61 -2.79 2.36 -10.64
N LEU A 62 -2.57 1.10 -10.22
CA LEU A 62 -1.35 0.37 -10.50
C LEU A 62 -1.49 -0.38 -11.83
N PRO A 63 -0.45 -0.39 -12.68
CA PRO A 63 -0.48 -1.22 -13.88
C PRO A 63 -0.58 -2.71 -13.54
N GLU A 64 -1.23 -3.46 -14.44
CA GLU A 64 -1.65 -4.85 -14.22
C GLU A 64 -0.51 -5.79 -13.79
N GLN A 65 0.70 -5.54 -14.29
CA GLN A 65 1.90 -6.31 -13.97
C GLN A 65 2.24 -6.34 -12.46
N TYR A 66 1.73 -5.38 -11.68
CA TYR A 66 1.95 -5.32 -10.23
C TYR A 66 0.83 -5.96 -9.41
N LEU A 67 -0.33 -6.25 -10.00
CA LEU A 67 -1.47 -6.79 -9.27
C LEU A 67 -1.19 -8.21 -8.76
N GLY A 68 -0.41 -8.99 -9.50
CA GLY A 68 0.07 -10.30 -9.08
C GLY A 68 1.02 -10.24 -7.89
N VAL A 69 1.91 -9.24 -7.86
CA VAL A 69 2.94 -9.08 -6.81
C VAL A 69 2.30 -8.71 -5.46
N LEU A 70 1.25 -7.89 -5.50
CA LEU A 70 0.57 -7.42 -4.30
C LEU A 70 -0.48 -8.41 -3.76
N ASN A 71 -0.56 -9.63 -4.30
CA ASN A 71 -1.66 -10.57 -4.07
C ASN A 71 -3.04 -9.89 -4.20
N LEU A 72 -3.13 -8.92 -5.11
CA LEU A 72 -4.36 -8.21 -5.45
C LEU A 72 -5.17 -8.98 -6.51
N GLN A 73 -4.85 -10.25 -6.75
CA GLN A 73 -5.65 -11.07 -7.64
C GLN A 73 -6.97 -11.46 -6.95
N THR A 74 -8.05 -11.37 -7.70
CA THR A 74 -9.39 -11.80 -7.29
C THR A 74 -9.37 -13.29 -6.97
N ALA A 75 -9.95 -13.65 -5.82
CA ALA A 75 -10.57 -14.96 -5.67
C ALA A 75 -11.72 -15.11 -6.69
#